data_AF-A0A2D6P5U5-F1
#
_entry.id   AF-A0A2D6P5U5-F1
#
_cell.length_a   1.000
_cell.length_b   1.000
_cell.length_c   1.000
_cell.angle_alpha   90.00
_cell.angle_beta   90.00
_cell.angle_gamma   90.00
#
_symmetry.space_group_name_H-M   'P 1'
#
loop_
_entity.id
_entity.type
_entity.pdbx_description
1 polymer ?
#
loop_
_entity_poly.entity_id
_entity_poly.type
_entity_poly.pdbx_seq_one_letter_code
_entity_poly.pdbx_strand_id
1 'polypeptide(L)'
;MRLNNLKIYCQTEQDQSVIFDFLFVEYRNSISYCTWEPDPVDTGSWGMFVDDFPIELWDELVGFLEGPDSWMLDEEVEMALECEEPKVYRYYPEL
;
A
#
# COMPACT_ATOMS: atom_id res chain seq x y z
N MET A 1 -8.56 17.25 -1.06
CA MET A 1 -7.35 17.27 -1.92
C MET A 1 -7.09 15.83 -2.34
N ARG A 2 -6.48 15.60 -3.50
CA ARG A 2 -6.11 14.25 -3.96
C ARG A 2 -4.60 14.07 -3.84
N LEU A 3 -4.19 12.86 -3.52
CA LEU A 3 -2.81 12.43 -3.41
C LEU A 3 -2.47 11.49 -4.56
N ASN A 4 -1.17 11.39 -4.83
CA ASN A 4 -0.62 10.74 -6.00
C ASN A 4 0.61 9.93 -5.58
N ASN A 5 1.09 9.06 -6.47
CA ASN A 5 2.39 8.42 -6.36
C ASN A 5 2.62 7.61 -5.06
N LEU A 6 1.62 6.88 -4.59
CA LEU A 6 1.79 5.96 -3.47
C LEU A 6 2.31 4.63 -3.99
N LYS A 7 3.44 4.18 -3.45
CA LYS A 7 3.97 2.83 -3.64
C LYS A 7 3.82 2.04 -2.35
N ILE A 8 3.33 0.82 -2.47
CA ILE A 8 3.16 -0.13 -1.37
C ILE A 8 3.93 -1.39 -1.76
N TYR A 9 4.89 -1.78 -0.95
CA TYR A 9 5.71 -2.98 -1.15
C TYR A 9 5.28 -4.04 -0.14
N CYS A 10 5.03 -5.25 -0.64
CA CYS A 10 4.57 -6.41 0.11
C CYS A 10 5.58 -7.54 -0.09
N GLN A 11 5.88 -8.30 0.97
CA GLN A 11 6.79 -9.46 0.82
C GLN A 11 6.09 -10.65 0.17
N THR A 12 4.76 -10.77 0.32
CA THR A 12 3.98 -11.90 -0.21
C THR A 12 2.83 -11.46 -1.12
N GLU A 13 2.36 -12.38 -1.97
CA GLU A 13 1.16 -12.23 -2.79
C GLU A 13 -0.10 -12.07 -1.91
N GLN A 14 -0.13 -12.78 -0.78
CA GLN A 14 -1.21 -12.71 0.20
C GLN A 14 -1.35 -11.31 0.78
N ASP A 15 -0.26 -10.69 1.24
CA ASP A 15 -0.29 -9.33 1.79
C ASP A 15 -0.74 -8.31 0.74
N GLN A 16 -0.24 -8.44 -0.50
CA GLN A 16 -0.69 -7.61 -1.62
C GLN A 16 -2.19 -7.78 -1.85
N SER A 17 -2.71 -9.01 -1.77
CA SER A 17 -4.14 -9.30 -1.95
C SER A 17 -4.99 -8.70 -0.84
N VAL A 18 -4.53 -8.75 0.42
CA VAL A 18 -5.22 -8.16 1.58
C VAL A 18 -5.32 -6.64 1.43
N ILE A 19 -4.21 -5.98 1.08
CA ILE A 19 -4.19 -4.53 0.85
C ILE A 19 -5.05 -4.16 -0.37
N PHE A 20 -4.99 -4.97 -1.42
CA PHE A 20 -5.80 -4.78 -2.61
C PHE A 20 -7.30 -4.83 -2.27
N ASP A 21 -7.73 -5.82 -1.50
CA ASP A 21 -9.11 -5.98 -1.06
C ASP A 21 -9.56 -4.78 -0.23
N PHE A 22 -8.73 -4.29 0.70
CA PHE A 22 -9.00 -3.07 1.46
C PHE A 22 -9.24 -1.85 0.55
N LEU A 23 -8.33 -1.61 -0.41
CA LEU A 23 -8.43 -0.49 -1.34
C LEU A 23 -9.63 -0.63 -2.28
N PHE A 24 -9.95 -1.85 -2.71
CA PHE A 24 -10.99 -2.10 -3.69
C PHE A 24 -12.40 -2.08 -3.11
N VAL A 25 -12.58 -2.61 -1.89
CA VAL A 25 -13.89 -2.62 -1.23
C VAL A 25 -14.37 -1.18 -0.98
N GLU A 26 -13.48 -0.32 -0.50
CA GLU A 26 -13.85 1.04 -0.08
C GLU A 26 -13.63 2.10 -1.17
N TYR A 27 -12.61 1.95 -2.03
CA TYR A 27 -12.13 3.05 -2.88
C TYR A 27 -12.05 2.74 -4.38
N ARG A 28 -12.56 1.60 -4.88
CA ARG A 28 -12.44 1.18 -6.28
C ARG A 28 -12.73 2.24 -7.35
N ASN A 29 -13.71 3.12 -7.13
CA ASN A 29 -14.10 4.15 -8.12
C ASN A 29 -13.38 5.50 -7.92
N SER A 30 -12.51 5.59 -6.90
CA SER A 30 -11.90 6.83 -6.43
C SER A 30 -10.39 6.83 -6.53
N ILE A 31 -9.79 5.75 -7.05
CA ILE A 31 -8.35 5.53 -7.19
C ILE A 31 -8.00 5.00 -8.58
N SER A 32 -6.78 5.29 -9.04
CA SER A 32 -6.10 4.56 -10.10
C SER A 32 -5.04 3.67 -9.48
N TYR A 33 -4.88 2.43 -9.96
CA TYR A 33 -3.88 1.52 -9.40
C TYR A 33 -3.27 0.60 -10.45
N CYS A 34 -2.09 0.08 -10.15
CA CYS A 34 -1.53 -1.10 -10.79
C CYS A 34 -0.76 -1.95 -9.78
N THR A 35 -0.72 -3.26 -10.00
CA THR A 35 0.05 -4.20 -9.18
C THR A 35 1.28 -4.67 -9.95
N TRP A 36 2.30 -5.14 -9.23
CA TRP A 36 3.44 -5.85 -9.80
C TRP A 36 3.76 -7.09 -8.98
N GLU A 37 4.47 -8.01 -9.63
CA GLU A 37 4.93 -9.27 -9.07
C GLU A 37 6.47 -9.25 -9.04
N PRO A 38 7.11 -9.99 -8.11
CA PRO A 38 8.56 -10.12 -8.12
C PRO A 38 9.04 -10.82 -9.40
N ASP A 39 10.16 -10.37 -9.95
CA ASP A 39 10.79 -11.07 -11.09
C ASP A 39 11.27 -12.46 -10.62
N PRO A 40 10.93 -13.55 -11.32
CA PRO A 40 11.32 -14.91 -10.93
C PRO A 40 12.84 -15.15 -10.85
N VAL A 41 13.67 -14.22 -11.35
CA VAL A 41 15.14 -14.34 -11.35
C VAL A 41 15.80 -13.53 -10.23
N ASP A 42 15.10 -12.56 -9.64
CA ASP A 42 15.67 -11.58 -8.70
C ASP A 42 14.97 -11.58 -7.34
N THR A 43 15.62 -11.04 -6.31
CA THR A 43 15.00 -10.78 -5.00
C THR A 43 14.08 -9.57 -5.11
N GLY A 44 12.89 -9.76 -5.70
CA GLY A 44 11.86 -8.73 -5.82
C GLY A 44 10.79 -8.83 -4.72
N SER A 45 9.99 -7.77 -4.57
CA SER A 45 8.80 -7.76 -3.72
C SER A 45 7.54 -7.78 -4.58
N TRP A 46 6.45 -8.26 -4.00
CA TRP A 46 5.12 -7.91 -4.49
C TRP A 46 4.85 -6.44 -4.18
N GLY A 47 3.84 -5.87 -4.82
CA GLY A 47 3.40 -4.53 -4.43
C GLY A 47 2.48 -3.85 -5.42
N MET A 48 2.14 -2.62 -5.11
CA MET A 48 1.18 -1.85 -5.89
C MET A 48 1.50 -0.36 -5.88
N PHE A 49 1.08 0.27 -6.96
CA PHE A 49 1.14 1.70 -7.15
C PHE A 49 -0.29 2.22 -7.17
N VAL A 50 -0.57 3.21 -6.31
CA VAL A 50 -1.87 3.86 -6.17
C VAL A 50 -1.68 5.34 -6.48
N ASP A 51 -2.54 5.84 -7.36
CA ASP A 51 -2.51 7.21 -7.86
C ASP A 51 -3.92 7.80 -7.89
N ASP A 52 -3.99 9.12 -7.97
CA ASP A 52 -5.23 9.89 -7.99
C ASP A 52 -6.22 9.40 -6.90
N PHE A 53 -5.86 9.53 -5.63
CA PHE A 53 -6.64 8.98 -4.51
C PHE A 53 -7.03 10.06 -3.48
N PRO A 54 -8.16 9.90 -2.76
CA PRO A 54 -8.57 10.83 -1.70
C PRO A 54 -7.57 10.85 -0.54
N ILE A 55 -7.33 12.01 0.08
CA ILE A 55 -6.38 12.13 1.20
C ILE A 55 -6.76 11.22 2.38
N GLU A 56 -8.06 10.99 2.58
CA GLU A 56 -8.61 10.15 3.64
C GLU A 56 -8.15 8.69 3.51
N LEU A 57 -7.88 8.21 2.28
CA LEU A 57 -7.38 6.84 2.06
C LEU A 57 -6.03 6.63 2.72
N TRP A 58 -5.16 7.64 2.73
CA TRP A 58 -3.86 7.54 3.40
C TRP A 58 -4.04 7.26 4.90
N ASP A 59 -4.87 8.05 5.58
CA ASP A 59 -5.08 7.91 7.02
C ASP A 59 -5.77 6.58 7.36
N GLU A 60 -6.74 6.15 6.54
CA GLU A 60 -7.43 4.86 6.73
C GLU A 60 -6.49 3.67 6.48
N LEU A 61 -5.63 3.73 5.46
CA LEU A 61 -4.65 2.68 5.18
C LEU A 61 -3.59 2.58 6.29
N VAL A 62 -3.11 3.72 6.78
CA VAL A 62 -2.24 3.78 7.98
C VAL A 62 -2.96 3.14 9.18
N GLY A 63 -4.24 3.50 9.38
CA GLY A 63 -5.06 2.94 10.46
C GLY A 63 -5.27 1.42 10.34
N PHE A 64 -5.40 0.89 9.13
CA PHE A 64 -5.47 -0.55 8.88
C PHE A 64 -4.15 -1.25 9.24
N LEU A 65 -3.01 -0.66 8.86
CA LEU A 65 -1.67 -1.25 9.04
C LEU A 65 -1.13 -1.15 10.48
N GLU A 66 -1.52 -0.13 11.23
CA GLU A 66 -1.20 0.01 12.66
C GLU A 66 -2.27 -0.62 13.57
N GLY A 67 -3.46 -0.84 13.01
CA GLY A 67 -4.65 -1.22 13.74
C GLY A 67 -4.69 -2.69 14.12
N PRO A 68 -5.78 -3.12 14.78
CA PRO A 68 -5.97 -4.52 15.13
C PRO A 68 -5.93 -5.38 13.87
N ASP A 69 -6.53 -4.95 12.76
CA ASP A 69 -6.65 -5.72 11.53
C ASP A 69 -5.31 -5.99 10.81
N SER A 70 -4.21 -5.36 11.24
CA SER A 70 -2.84 -5.68 10.79
C SER A 70 -2.45 -7.15 11.00
N TRP A 71 -3.14 -7.89 11.90
CA TRP A 71 -2.97 -9.34 12.05
C TRP A 71 -3.23 -10.13 10.76
N MET A 72 -3.95 -9.55 9.79
CA MET A 72 -4.22 -10.17 8.49
C MET A 72 -2.99 -10.19 7.57
N LEU A 73 -1.94 -9.45 7.90
CA LEU A 73 -0.69 -9.40 7.15
C LEU A 73 0.28 -10.41 7.76
N ASP A 74 0.86 -11.24 6.89
CA ASP A 74 1.80 -12.28 7.28
C ASP A 74 3.23 -11.71 7.45
N GLU A 75 3.59 -10.71 6.66
CA GLU A 75 4.94 -10.11 6.60
C GLU A 75 4.91 -8.57 6.63
N GLU A 76 6.11 -7.98 6.66
CA GLU A 76 6.28 -6.53 6.70
C GLU A 76 5.79 -5.82 5.42
N VAL A 77 5.18 -4.65 5.60
CA VAL A 77 4.69 -3.79 4.50
C VAL A 77 5.40 -2.45 4.54
N GLU A 78 5.94 -2.01 3.39
CA GLU A 78 6.54 -0.69 3.23
C GLU A 78 5.64 0.21 2.38
N MET A 79 5.48 1.46 2.79
CA MET A 79 4.75 2.48 2.04
C MET A 79 5.64 3.69 1.75
N ALA A 80 5.65 4.13 0.50
CA ALA A 80 6.35 5.31 0.04
C ALA A 80 5.41 6.23 -0.73
N LEU A 81 5.07 7.37 -0.14
CA LEU A 81 4.29 8.44 -0.77
C LEU A 81 5.24 9.46 -1.41
N GLU A 82 5.38 9.42 -2.73
CA GLU A 82 6.29 10.28 -3.49
C GLU A 82 5.56 11.50 -4.08
N CYS A 83 5.11 12.42 -3.23
CA CYS A 83 4.62 13.74 -3.68
C CYS A 83 5.77 14.68 -4.09
N GLU A 84 5.44 15.80 -4.75
CA GLU A 84 6.37 16.92 -5.02
C GLU A 84 6.81 17.57 -3.69
N GLU A 85 7.69 16.89 -2.96
CA GLU A 85 8.33 17.23 -1.68
C GLU A 85 7.38 17.65 -0.51
N PRO A 86 7.36 16.94 0.63
CA PRO A 86 8.25 15.86 1.06
C PRO A 86 7.78 14.46 0.69
N LYS A 87 8.74 13.54 0.46
CA LYS A 87 8.48 12.11 0.38
C LYS A 87 8.23 11.55 1.78
N VAL A 88 7.16 10.77 1.94
CA VAL A 88 6.83 10.13 3.22
C VAL A 88 7.06 8.62 3.09
N TYR A 89 7.84 8.05 4.01
CA TYR A 89 8.11 6.61 4.07
C TYR A 89 7.59 6.06 5.39
N ARG A 90 6.93 4.90 5.35
CA ARG A 90 6.43 4.18 6.53
C ARG A 90 6.66 2.67 6.36
N TYR A 91 6.85 1.99 7.48
CA TYR A 91 7.12 0.55 7.55
C TYR A 91 6.24 -0.06 8.62
N TYR A 92 5.62 -1.20 8.33
CA TYR A 92 4.65 -1.85 9.19
C TYR A 92 5.00 -3.32 9.41
N PRO A 93 4.94 -3.82 10.66
CA PRO A 93 4.71 -3.05 11.89
C PRO A 93 5.84 -2.04 12.18
N GLU A 94 5.52 -0.90 12.77
CA GLU A 94 6.53 0.07 13.21
C GLU A 94 7.36 -0.53 14.37
N LEU A 95 8.70 -0.53 14.24
CA LEU A 95 9.66 -1.06 15.23
C LEU A 95 9.82 -0.17 16.47
#